data_AF-A0A9N8WFJ7-F1
#
_entry.id   AF-A0A9N8WFJ7-F1
#
_cell.length_a   1.000
_cell.length_b   1.000
_cell.length_c   1.000
_cell.angle_alpha   90.00
_cell.angle_beta   90.00
_cell.angle_gamma   90.00
#
_symmetry.space_group_name_H-M   'P 1'
#
loop_
_entity.id
_entity.type
_entity.pdbx_description
1 polymer ?
#
loop_
_entity_poly.entity_id
_entity_poly.type
_entity_poly.pdbx_seq_one_letter_code
_entity_poly.pdbx_strand_id
1 'polypeptide(L)'
;MLGEETMDSTETFTLQSAVDYINVQLDAFGYSSSLNFLDNSRESTTQIIHCIFGLLQQRQKDIGYQDEMNDLNRRLQSDLELLTSNLKSTKQRAETSEREVDCLKTKLKWADDKLRDEVEKHRATRDDLSKTKSNLQYTKTLCTHEVRKREIEYERFKERMQRVLNDRYRSAKIGLKILNPAPKPTKSISNNGRNGQSLAETPAFEQQSADIEMFKQVVADAEARQNELIHENSSLRQLLCEVHGQILSFLEDQADVLETPTPVNNTDRFQTPNTRTLRNAKFQLPYEMFAQNIETEIADILEVFRNEWDNRPAAMTTEVEQRDQELQCQQLEIQQREEELMKRELELEETKGELQVIMKELQGKDKEIRSQQEEIERLKNDIEDVTQCTEEAQRIIERLESKAFEDGLDDISVHELTVPEYDAADEDIERRREQLNEERRKFTESLLKLGKDREILLQERVEFEIEKRQWRTKHPMGIIHTPAQTYQRTPNTYYARGTRDEVSPLTPFLRKIQETLVNRHKMIPE
;
A
#
# COMPACT_ATOMS: atom_id res chain seq x y z
N MET A 1 100.78 -24.23 12.63
CA MET A 1 101.86 -25.15 12.23
C MET A 1 101.24 -26.13 11.24
N LEU A 2 101.32 -25.86 9.94
CA LEU A 2 102.42 -26.25 9.02
C LEU A 2 102.55 -27.78 8.87
N GLY A 3 102.43 -28.23 7.62
CA GLY A 3 102.58 -29.62 7.13
C GLY A 3 101.37 -30.02 6.29
N GLU A 4 101.18 -29.51 5.06
CA GLU A 4 101.83 -29.99 3.83
C GLU A 4 101.74 -31.52 3.66
N GLU A 5 100.55 -31.99 3.26
CA GLU A 5 100.43 -33.16 2.39
C GLU A 5 99.99 -32.66 1.01
N THR A 6 100.80 -33.01 0.04
CA THR A 6 100.76 -32.63 -1.38
C THR A 6 99.43 -33.03 -2.03
N MET A 7 98.49 -32.09 -2.15
CA MET A 7 97.43 -32.16 -3.17
C MET A 7 97.99 -31.61 -4.48
N ASP A 8 98.78 -32.44 -5.16
CA ASP A 8 99.01 -32.30 -6.60
C ASP A 8 98.00 -33.20 -7.32
N SER A 9 96.85 -32.62 -7.69
CA SER A 9 95.80 -33.22 -8.54
C SER A 9 94.62 -32.27 -8.76
N THR A 10 94.64 -31.07 -8.18
CA THR A 10 93.62 -30.04 -8.39
C THR A 10 93.94 -29.19 -9.62
N GLU A 11 94.12 -29.78 -10.80
CA GLU A 11 94.17 -28.96 -12.03
C GLU A 11 93.98 -29.75 -13.34
N THR A 12 93.11 -30.76 -13.38
CA THR A 12 92.51 -31.16 -14.67
C THR A 12 91.06 -31.61 -14.44
N PHE A 13 90.15 -30.66 -14.29
CA PHE A 13 88.82 -30.87 -14.87
C PHE A 13 89.08 -30.95 -16.38
N THR A 14 89.42 -32.14 -16.86
CA THR A 14 89.73 -32.34 -18.27
C THR A 14 88.49 -31.92 -19.05
N LEU A 15 88.68 -31.22 -20.16
CA LEU A 15 87.58 -30.79 -21.03
C LEU A 15 86.64 -31.98 -21.35
N GLN A 16 87.18 -33.19 -21.41
CA GLN A 16 86.46 -34.45 -21.51
C GLN A 16 85.47 -34.71 -20.34
N SER A 17 85.88 -34.50 -19.09
CA SER A 17 84.99 -34.68 -17.93
C SER A 17 83.82 -33.69 -17.94
N ALA A 18 84.04 -32.48 -18.47
CA ALA A 18 82.98 -31.49 -18.68
C ALA A 18 81.97 -31.94 -19.74
N VAL A 19 82.48 -32.45 -20.86
CA VAL A 19 81.70 -33.00 -21.97
C VAL A 19 80.85 -34.17 -21.51
N ASP A 20 81.43 -35.10 -20.77
CA ASP A 20 80.74 -36.28 -20.24
C ASP A 20 79.62 -35.86 -19.27
N TYR A 21 79.89 -34.88 -18.38
CA TYR A 21 78.86 -34.34 -17.48
C TYR A 21 77.70 -33.68 -18.22
N ILE A 22 77.99 -32.85 -19.23
CA ILE A 22 76.96 -32.17 -20.03
C ILE A 22 76.13 -33.20 -20.79
N ASN A 23 76.75 -34.21 -21.40
CA ASN A 23 76.04 -35.27 -22.11
C ASN A 23 75.12 -36.07 -21.19
N VAL A 24 75.55 -36.38 -19.96
CA VAL A 24 74.68 -37.03 -18.96
C VAL A 24 73.50 -36.15 -18.55
N GLN A 25 73.72 -34.84 -18.36
CA GLN A 25 72.63 -33.92 -18.03
C GLN A 25 71.64 -33.79 -19.19
N LEU A 26 72.13 -33.64 -20.42
CA LEU A 26 71.29 -33.55 -21.61
C LEU A 26 70.45 -34.82 -21.79
N ASP A 27 71.04 -35.99 -21.59
CA ASP A 27 70.33 -37.27 -21.64
C ASP A 27 69.26 -37.37 -20.53
N ALA A 28 69.57 -36.92 -19.31
CA ALA A 28 68.61 -36.86 -18.20
C ALA A 28 67.41 -35.92 -18.48
N PHE A 29 67.62 -34.85 -19.24
CA PHE A 29 66.56 -33.94 -19.71
C PHE A 29 65.91 -34.38 -21.03
N GLY A 30 66.28 -35.56 -21.56
CA GLY A 30 65.68 -36.16 -22.75
C GLY A 30 66.27 -35.70 -24.10
N TYR A 31 67.40 -34.98 -24.09
CA TYR A 31 68.12 -34.58 -25.30
C TYR A 31 69.11 -35.68 -25.70
N SER A 32 68.66 -36.61 -26.53
CA SER A 32 69.47 -37.76 -26.98
C SER A 32 70.47 -37.34 -28.06
N SER A 33 71.65 -36.86 -27.65
CA SER A 33 72.80 -36.67 -28.54
C SER A 33 74.07 -36.83 -27.74
N SER A 34 74.88 -37.85 -28.04
CA SER A 34 76.24 -37.95 -27.51
C SER A 34 77.11 -36.89 -28.18
N LEU A 35 77.08 -35.66 -27.66
CA LEU A 35 77.74 -34.53 -28.28
C LEU A 35 79.25 -34.64 -28.08
N ASN A 36 79.99 -34.55 -29.18
CA ASN A 36 81.44 -34.53 -29.17
C ASN A 36 81.93 -33.09 -29.38
N PHE A 37 82.24 -32.40 -28.29
CA PHE A 37 82.68 -31.00 -28.33
C PHE A 37 84.17 -30.83 -28.67
N LEU A 38 84.95 -31.92 -28.62
CA LEU A 38 86.39 -31.89 -28.85
C LEU A 38 86.79 -32.19 -30.31
N ASP A 39 85.84 -32.69 -31.11
CA ASP A 39 86.04 -33.01 -32.52
C ASP A 39 85.42 -31.90 -33.39
N ASN A 40 86.22 -31.30 -34.27
CA ASN A 40 85.77 -30.22 -35.16
C ASN A 40 85.14 -30.75 -36.46
N SER A 41 84.57 -31.95 -36.39
CA SER A 41 83.83 -32.55 -37.49
C SER A 41 82.54 -31.79 -37.76
N ARG A 42 82.14 -31.73 -39.04
CA ARG A 42 80.93 -31.03 -39.49
C ARG A 42 79.69 -31.65 -38.86
N GLU A 43 79.67 -32.97 -38.70
CA GLU A 43 78.58 -33.73 -38.09
C GLU A 43 78.45 -33.43 -36.58
N SER A 44 79.57 -33.45 -35.84
CA SER A 44 79.62 -33.13 -34.40
C SER A 44 79.15 -31.69 -34.14
N THR A 45 79.62 -30.74 -34.96
CA THR A 45 79.21 -29.33 -34.88
C THR A 45 77.71 -29.16 -35.17
N THR A 46 77.17 -29.87 -36.16
CA THR A 46 75.74 -29.81 -36.52
C THR A 46 74.86 -30.38 -35.40
N GLN A 47 75.26 -31.48 -34.76
CA GLN A 47 74.55 -32.06 -33.62
C GLN A 47 74.52 -31.10 -32.42
N ILE A 48 75.64 -30.43 -32.12
CA ILE A 48 75.71 -29.43 -31.07
C ILE A 48 74.77 -28.25 -31.38
N ILE A 49 74.76 -27.75 -32.62
CA ILE A 49 73.87 -26.68 -33.05
C ILE A 49 72.40 -27.09 -32.93
N HIS A 50 72.03 -28.30 -33.37
CA HIS A 50 70.66 -28.79 -33.23
C HIS A 50 70.23 -28.95 -31.77
N CYS A 51 71.12 -29.44 -30.90
CA CYS A 51 70.85 -29.55 -29.47
C CYS A 51 70.66 -28.18 -28.82
N ILE A 52 71.55 -27.22 -29.11
CA ILE A 52 71.44 -25.84 -28.60
C ILE A 52 70.17 -25.17 -29.12
N PHE A 53 69.84 -25.36 -30.40
CA PHE A 53 68.59 -24.85 -30.98
C PHE A 53 67.36 -25.46 -30.31
N GLY A 54 67.36 -26.76 -30.04
CA GLY A 54 66.30 -27.44 -29.29
C GLY A 54 66.15 -26.90 -27.87
N LEU A 55 67.25 -26.71 -27.13
CA LEU A 55 67.25 -26.13 -25.78
C LEU A 55 66.72 -24.70 -25.77
N LEU A 56 67.13 -23.88 -26.74
CA LEU A 56 66.64 -22.50 -26.88
C LEU A 56 65.15 -22.46 -27.23
N GLN A 57 64.71 -23.33 -28.15
CA GLN A 57 63.31 -23.43 -28.53
C GLN A 57 62.44 -23.93 -27.36
N GLN A 58 62.93 -24.92 -26.61
CA GLN A 58 62.24 -25.41 -25.41
C GLN A 58 62.16 -24.31 -24.35
N ARG A 59 63.26 -23.61 -24.07
CA ARG A 59 63.26 -22.48 -23.13
C ARG A 59 62.28 -21.39 -23.55
N GLN A 60 62.17 -21.09 -24.85
CA GLN A 60 61.22 -20.11 -25.36
C GLN A 60 59.77 -20.57 -25.14
N LYS A 61 59.49 -21.87 -25.32
CA LYS A 61 58.17 -22.45 -24.99
C LYS A 61 57.90 -22.42 -23.49
N ASP A 62 58.86 -22.80 -22.66
CA ASP A 62 58.73 -22.83 -21.20
C ASP A 62 58.44 -21.43 -20.63
N ILE A 63 59.09 -20.40 -21.17
CA ILE A 63 58.78 -18.99 -20.83
C ILE A 63 57.34 -18.66 -21.23
N GLY A 64 56.91 -19.04 -22.45
CA GLY A 64 55.53 -18.85 -22.88
C GLY A 64 54.51 -19.52 -21.95
N TYR A 65 54.74 -20.78 -21.57
CA TYR A 65 53.89 -21.49 -20.61
C TYR A 65 53.90 -20.84 -19.23
N GLN A 66 55.06 -20.37 -18.75
CA GLN A 66 55.14 -19.64 -17.48
C GLN A 66 54.35 -18.34 -17.52
N ASP A 67 54.45 -17.58 -18.62
CA ASP A 67 53.70 -16.34 -18.81
C ASP A 67 52.18 -16.61 -18.84
N GLU A 68 51.73 -17.63 -19.58
CA GLU A 68 50.32 -18.05 -19.62
C GLU A 68 49.79 -18.46 -18.23
N MET A 69 50.58 -19.24 -17.47
CA MET A 69 50.21 -19.64 -16.12
C MET A 69 50.19 -18.45 -15.15
N ASN A 70 51.13 -17.53 -15.26
CA ASN A 70 51.16 -16.32 -14.45
C ASN A 70 49.96 -15.41 -14.75
N ASP A 71 49.57 -15.27 -16.01
CA ASP A 71 48.39 -14.53 -16.43
C ASP A 71 47.10 -15.16 -15.89
N LEU A 72 46.99 -16.49 -15.98
CA LEU A 72 45.86 -17.22 -15.39
C LEU A 72 45.83 -17.01 -13.86
N ASN A 73 46.96 -17.09 -13.18
CA ASN A 73 47.04 -16.91 -11.74
C ASN A 73 46.63 -15.48 -11.33
N ARG A 74 47.04 -14.45 -12.08
CA ARG A 74 46.60 -13.06 -11.85
C ARG A 74 45.09 -12.90 -12.01
N ARG A 75 44.51 -13.51 -13.04
CA ARG A 75 43.04 -13.50 -13.25
C ARG A 75 42.32 -14.19 -12.10
N LEU A 76 42.76 -15.39 -11.71
CA LEU A 76 42.18 -16.13 -10.59
C LEU A 76 42.29 -15.37 -9.26
N GLN A 77 43.42 -14.70 -9.00
CA GLN A 77 43.57 -13.85 -7.82
C GLN A 77 42.59 -12.68 -7.83
N SER A 78 42.44 -11.99 -8.95
CA SER A 78 41.46 -10.91 -9.11
C SER A 78 40.03 -11.41 -8.91
N ASP A 79 39.69 -12.58 -9.45
CA ASP A 79 38.37 -13.19 -9.31
C ASP A 79 38.10 -13.57 -7.84
N LEU A 80 39.10 -14.11 -7.14
CA LEU A 80 39.01 -14.42 -5.71
C LEU A 80 38.80 -13.16 -4.87
N GLU A 81 39.52 -12.07 -5.14
CA GLU A 81 39.34 -10.79 -4.44
C GLU A 81 37.94 -10.22 -4.68
N LEU A 82 37.45 -10.27 -5.91
CA LEU A 82 36.11 -9.84 -6.28
C LEU A 82 35.03 -10.67 -5.57
N LEU A 83 35.15 -12.00 -5.64
CA LEU A 83 34.24 -12.93 -4.96
C LEU A 83 34.25 -12.71 -3.44
N THR A 84 35.41 -12.48 -2.85
CA THR A 84 35.56 -12.21 -1.41
C THR A 84 34.89 -10.89 -1.01
N SER A 85 35.08 -9.84 -1.82
CA SER A 85 34.43 -8.54 -1.61
C SER A 85 32.90 -8.65 -1.72
N ASN A 86 32.40 -9.35 -2.75
CA ASN A 86 30.97 -9.60 -2.96
C ASN A 86 30.37 -10.44 -1.81
N LEU A 87 31.09 -11.46 -1.34
CA LEU A 87 30.67 -12.26 -0.19
C LEU A 87 30.56 -11.39 1.07
N LYS A 88 31.54 -10.52 1.33
CA LYS A 88 31.49 -9.60 2.47
C LYS A 88 30.30 -8.65 2.40
N SER A 89 30.05 -8.04 1.24
CA SER A 89 28.93 -7.11 1.01
C SER A 89 27.58 -7.81 1.18
N THR A 90 27.41 -8.99 0.57
CA THR A 90 26.18 -9.79 0.68
C THR A 90 25.93 -10.27 2.11
N LYS A 91 26.98 -10.69 2.83
CA LYS A 91 26.89 -11.04 4.26
C LYS A 91 26.45 -9.85 5.10
N GLN A 92 27.05 -8.69 4.91
CA GLN A 92 26.65 -7.48 5.66
C GLN A 92 25.19 -7.13 5.43
N ARG A 93 24.72 -7.20 4.17
CA ARG A 93 23.31 -6.97 3.82
C ARG A 93 22.37 -8.01 4.43
N ALA A 94 22.79 -9.27 4.50
CA ALA A 94 22.03 -10.32 5.18
C ALA A 94 21.89 -10.01 6.67
N GLU A 95 22.99 -9.69 7.36
CA GLU A 95 22.95 -9.34 8.78
C GLU A 95 22.10 -8.09 9.07
N THR A 96 22.13 -7.06 8.22
CA THR A 96 21.25 -5.89 8.39
C THR A 96 19.78 -6.28 8.22
N SER A 97 19.47 -7.12 7.23
CA SER A 97 18.10 -7.59 7.02
C SER A 97 17.59 -8.46 8.17
N GLU A 98 18.45 -9.29 8.78
CA GLU A 98 18.09 -10.08 9.97
C GLU A 98 17.75 -9.20 11.17
N ARG A 99 18.54 -8.14 11.42
CA ARG A 99 18.26 -7.16 12.49
C ARG A 99 16.95 -6.42 12.24
N GLU A 100 16.66 -6.04 10.99
CA GLU A 100 15.38 -5.42 10.62
C GLU A 100 14.20 -6.38 10.84
N VAL A 101 14.35 -7.65 10.44
CA VAL A 101 13.34 -8.69 10.67
C VAL A 101 13.05 -8.86 12.16
N ASP A 102 14.07 -8.87 13.02
CA ASP A 102 13.86 -8.99 14.46
C ASP A 102 13.19 -7.75 15.07
N CYS A 103 13.51 -6.55 14.58
CA CYS A 103 12.78 -5.32 14.95
C CYS A 103 11.30 -5.37 14.51
N LEU A 104 11.02 -5.89 13.32
CA LEU A 104 9.65 -6.04 12.84
C LEU A 104 8.89 -7.11 13.64
N LYS A 105 9.53 -8.22 14.04
CA LYS A 105 8.92 -9.24 14.90
C LYS A 105 8.54 -8.67 16.28
N THR A 106 9.37 -7.83 16.89
CA THR A 106 9.04 -7.24 18.20
C THR A 106 7.89 -6.25 18.08
N LYS A 107 7.87 -5.42 17.03
CA LYS A 107 6.74 -4.52 16.72
C LYS A 107 5.44 -5.30 16.46
N LEU A 108 5.52 -6.41 15.73
CA LEU A 108 4.38 -7.29 15.46
C LEU A 108 3.81 -7.86 16.77
N LYS A 109 4.67 -8.39 17.66
CA LYS A 109 4.24 -8.89 18.97
C LYS A 109 3.56 -7.81 19.81
N TRP A 110 4.14 -6.62 19.86
CA TRP A 110 3.55 -5.50 20.60
C TRP A 110 2.17 -5.11 20.06
N ALA A 111 2.02 -5.06 18.73
CA ALA A 111 0.74 -4.76 18.09
C ALA A 111 -0.30 -5.86 18.35
N ASP A 112 0.12 -7.13 18.34
CA ASP A 112 -0.73 -8.29 18.62
C ASP A 112 -1.20 -8.32 20.08
N ASP A 113 -0.31 -8.03 21.04
CA ASP A 113 -0.68 -7.90 22.46
C ASP A 113 -1.67 -6.75 22.67
N LYS A 114 -1.44 -5.60 22.04
CA LYS A 114 -2.36 -4.46 22.11
C LYS A 114 -3.73 -4.78 21.50
N LEU A 115 -3.75 -5.50 20.38
CA LEU A 115 -4.98 -5.97 19.76
C LEU A 115 -5.73 -6.94 20.68
N ARG A 116 -5.02 -7.88 21.32
CA ARG A 116 -5.60 -8.81 22.29
C ARG A 116 -6.23 -8.08 23.47
N ASP A 117 -5.56 -7.05 24.00
CA ASP A 117 -6.08 -6.24 25.10
C ASP A 117 -7.35 -5.48 24.69
N GLU A 118 -7.38 -4.88 23.49
CA GLU A 118 -8.59 -4.22 22.98
C GLU A 118 -9.73 -5.21 22.73
N VAL A 119 -9.44 -6.41 22.22
CA VAL A 119 -10.44 -7.48 22.05
C VAL A 119 -11.06 -7.89 23.38
N GLU A 120 -10.26 -8.02 24.44
CA GLU A 120 -10.78 -8.38 25.77
C GLU A 120 -11.60 -7.25 26.39
N LYS A 121 -11.20 -5.98 26.22
CA LYS A 121 -12.02 -4.81 26.61
C LYS A 121 -13.35 -4.78 25.86
N HIS A 122 -13.34 -5.01 24.54
CA HIS A 122 -14.55 -5.10 23.74
C HIS A 122 -15.46 -6.26 24.19
N ARG A 123 -14.87 -7.40 24.56
CA ARG A 123 -15.62 -8.53 25.11
C ARG A 123 -16.28 -8.18 26.44
N ALA A 124 -15.53 -7.58 27.36
CA ALA A 124 -16.05 -7.17 28.67
C ALA A 124 -17.21 -6.17 28.55
N THR A 125 -17.03 -5.12 27.74
CA THR A 125 -18.08 -4.12 27.49
C THR A 125 -19.33 -4.72 26.82
N ARG A 126 -19.16 -5.68 25.90
CA ARG A 126 -20.28 -6.41 25.29
C ARG A 126 -21.04 -7.26 26.32
N ASP A 127 -20.33 -7.93 27.22
CA ASP A 127 -20.94 -8.77 28.24
C ASP A 127 -21.70 -7.91 29.27
N ASP A 128 -21.17 -6.75 29.64
CA ASP A 128 -21.87 -5.79 30.52
C ASP A 128 -23.07 -5.14 29.84
N LEU A 129 -22.99 -4.83 28.55
CA LEU A 129 -24.14 -4.40 27.76
C LEU A 129 -25.24 -5.47 27.72
N SER A 130 -24.86 -6.75 27.57
CA SER A 130 -25.81 -7.86 27.59
C SER A 130 -26.51 -8.01 28.95
N LYS A 131 -25.76 -7.90 30.05
CA LYS A 131 -26.30 -7.92 31.43
C LYS A 131 -27.25 -6.76 31.69
N THR A 132 -26.84 -5.53 31.35
CA THR A 132 -27.66 -4.33 31.54
C THR A 132 -28.94 -4.38 30.70
N LYS A 133 -28.88 -4.87 29.46
CA LYS A 133 -30.06 -5.11 28.62
C LYS A 133 -31.02 -6.12 29.27
N SER A 134 -30.50 -7.23 29.80
CA SER A 134 -31.30 -8.24 30.48
C SER A 134 -31.94 -7.68 31.77
N ASN A 135 -31.18 -6.93 32.56
CA ASN A 135 -31.68 -6.25 33.76
C ASN A 135 -32.77 -5.23 33.42
N LEU A 136 -32.58 -4.43 32.37
CA LEU A 136 -33.58 -3.46 31.89
C LEU A 136 -34.87 -4.16 31.41
N GLN A 137 -34.75 -5.29 30.73
CA GLN A 137 -35.91 -6.08 30.31
C GLN A 137 -36.67 -6.64 31.52
N TYR A 138 -35.94 -7.11 32.53
CA TYR A 138 -36.53 -7.57 33.79
C TYR A 138 -37.25 -6.43 34.53
N THR A 139 -36.62 -5.27 34.73
CA THR A 139 -37.24 -4.12 35.40
C THR A 139 -38.44 -3.58 34.62
N LYS A 140 -38.35 -3.48 33.28
CA LYS A 140 -39.48 -3.12 32.43
C LYS A 140 -40.66 -4.07 32.65
N THR A 141 -40.41 -5.37 32.69
CA THR A 141 -41.45 -6.37 32.93
C THR A 141 -42.08 -6.16 34.31
N LEU A 142 -41.26 -5.99 35.36
CA LEU A 142 -41.72 -5.72 36.72
C LEU A 142 -42.59 -4.46 36.82
N CYS A 143 -42.13 -3.33 36.28
CA CYS A 143 -42.90 -2.08 36.27
C CYS A 143 -44.24 -2.25 35.54
N THR A 144 -44.28 -2.98 34.42
CA THR A 144 -45.56 -3.24 33.72
C THR A 144 -46.51 -4.08 34.56
N HIS A 145 -46.02 -5.01 35.40
CA HIS A 145 -46.87 -5.75 36.33
C HIS A 145 -47.38 -4.87 37.47
N GLU A 146 -46.54 -4.00 38.04
CA GLU A 146 -46.95 -3.05 39.08
C GLU A 146 -48.00 -2.04 38.59
N VAL A 147 -47.86 -1.53 37.37
CA VAL A 147 -48.86 -0.66 36.75
C VAL A 147 -50.19 -1.38 36.60
N ARG A 148 -50.20 -2.60 36.03
CA ARG A 148 -51.44 -3.40 35.90
C ARG A 148 -52.06 -3.71 37.26
N LYS A 149 -51.25 -4.00 38.28
CA LYS A 149 -51.75 -4.21 39.66
C LYS A 149 -52.44 -2.96 40.19
N ARG A 150 -51.83 -1.77 40.03
CA ARG A 150 -52.44 -0.49 40.43
C ARG A 150 -53.71 -0.18 39.64
N GLU A 151 -53.75 -0.44 38.34
CA GLU A 151 -54.95 -0.26 37.52
C GLU A 151 -56.11 -1.12 38.02
N ILE A 152 -55.84 -2.39 38.35
CA ILE A 152 -56.86 -3.29 38.92
C ILE A 152 -57.34 -2.81 40.29
N GLU A 153 -56.43 -2.38 41.17
CA GLU A 153 -56.77 -1.82 42.48
C GLU A 153 -57.58 -0.53 42.36
N TYR A 154 -57.23 0.32 41.41
CA TYR A 154 -57.95 1.56 41.08
C TYR A 154 -59.36 1.26 40.58
N GLU A 155 -59.53 0.31 39.66
CA GLU A 155 -60.87 -0.04 39.15
C GLU A 155 -61.73 -0.65 40.27
N ARG A 156 -61.17 -1.51 41.12
CA ARG A 156 -61.86 -2.02 42.33
C ARG A 156 -62.23 -0.91 43.31
N PHE A 157 -61.40 0.13 43.46
CA PHE A 157 -61.70 1.28 44.29
C PHE A 157 -62.84 2.11 43.70
N LYS A 158 -62.77 2.39 42.39
CA LYS A 158 -63.80 3.09 41.64
C LYS A 158 -65.15 2.38 41.71
N GLU A 159 -65.19 1.07 41.54
CA GLU A 159 -66.41 0.27 41.72
C GLU A 159 -66.97 0.36 43.14
N ARG A 160 -66.12 0.29 44.17
CA ARG A 160 -66.55 0.44 45.58
C ARG A 160 -67.13 1.82 45.83
N MET A 161 -66.47 2.87 45.34
CA MET A 161 -66.93 4.25 45.44
C MET A 161 -68.27 4.44 44.71
N GLN A 162 -68.41 3.90 43.51
CA GLN A 162 -69.65 3.95 42.73
C GLN A 162 -70.78 3.20 43.43
N ARG A 163 -70.51 2.05 44.07
CA ARG A 163 -71.48 1.34 44.91
C ARG A 163 -71.92 2.21 46.10
N VAL A 164 -70.99 2.79 46.85
CA VAL A 164 -71.32 3.68 47.99
C VAL A 164 -72.13 4.89 47.52
N LEU A 165 -71.77 5.52 46.40
CA LEU A 165 -72.53 6.62 45.83
C LEU A 165 -73.94 6.18 45.45
N ASN A 166 -74.09 5.07 44.72
CA ASN A 166 -75.41 4.56 44.34
C ASN A 166 -76.26 4.16 45.56
N ASP A 167 -75.67 3.56 46.59
CA ASP A 167 -76.35 3.20 47.83
C ASP A 167 -76.78 4.45 48.59
N ARG A 168 -75.94 5.49 48.67
CA ARG A 168 -76.32 6.81 49.22
C ARG A 168 -77.44 7.46 48.40
N TYR A 169 -77.39 7.38 47.07
CA TYR A 169 -78.41 7.92 46.17
C TYR A 169 -79.76 7.18 46.25
N ARG A 170 -79.75 5.86 46.54
CA ARG A 170 -80.98 5.07 46.70
C ARG A 170 -81.56 5.18 48.11
N SER A 171 -80.71 5.21 49.13
CA SER A 171 -81.11 5.26 50.55
C SER A 171 -81.58 6.67 50.94
N ALA A 172 -80.96 7.68 50.38
CA ALA A 172 -81.41 9.04 50.53
C ALA A 172 -82.28 9.36 49.30
N LYS A 173 -83.61 9.39 49.45
CA LYS A 173 -84.53 10.01 48.46
C LYS A 173 -84.23 11.50 48.34
N ILE A 174 -83.03 11.85 47.89
CA ILE A 174 -82.54 13.21 47.70
C ILE A 174 -82.95 13.59 46.29
N GLY A 175 -84.14 14.17 46.17
CA GLY A 175 -84.43 15.08 45.08
C GLY A 175 -83.49 16.27 45.22
N LEU A 176 -82.32 16.20 44.60
CA LEU A 176 -81.36 17.30 44.61
C LEU A 176 -81.89 18.41 43.70
N LYS A 177 -82.64 19.36 44.27
CA LYS A 177 -83.00 20.60 43.59
C LYS A 177 -81.79 21.54 43.70
N ILE A 178 -80.97 21.55 42.65
CA ILE A 178 -79.85 22.49 42.50
C ILE A 178 -80.45 23.90 42.48
N LEU A 179 -80.32 24.64 43.60
CA LEU A 179 -80.88 25.99 43.78
C LEU A 179 -80.08 27.10 43.08
N ASN A 180 -79.03 26.74 42.37
CA ASN A 180 -78.39 27.62 41.40
C ASN A 180 -77.71 26.77 40.32
N PRO A 181 -78.36 26.52 39.17
CA PRO A 181 -77.66 25.90 38.05
C PRO A 181 -76.62 26.91 37.56
N ALA A 182 -75.34 26.54 37.61
CA ALA A 182 -74.32 27.28 36.88
C ALA A 182 -74.79 27.43 35.41
N PRO A 183 -74.65 28.62 34.80
CA PRO A 183 -75.19 28.88 33.47
C PRO A 183 -74.55 27.91 32.48
N LYS A 184 -75.38 27.06 31.87
CA LYS A 184 -74.93 26.18 30.79
C LYS A 184 -74.62 27.03 29.56
N PRO A 185 -73.50 26.79 28.85
CA PRO A 185 -73.22 27.45 27.59
C PRO A 185 -74.18 26.93 26.51
N THR A 186 -75.05 27.80 26.00
CA THR A 186 -75.94 27.49 24.90
C THR A 186 -75.17 27.52 23.58
N LYS A 187 -74.82 26.34 23.05
CA LYS A 187 -74.58 26.18 21.62
C LYS A 187 -75.90 25.74 20.97
N SER A 188 -76.35 26.58 20.03
CA SER A 188 -77.06 26.29 18.77
C SER A 188 -78.00 25.08 18.73
N ILE A 189 -79.26 25.30 18.33
CA ILE A 189 -79.92 24.64 17.18
C ILE A 189 -81.43 24.98 17.15
N SER A 190 -81.84 25.61 16.04
CA SER A 190 -82.99 25.27 15.18
C SER A 190 -84.44 25.26 15.70
N ASN A 191 -85.22 26.12 15.02
CA ASN A 191 -86.56 25.93 14.46
C ASN A 191 -87.84 25.97 15.33
N ASN A 192 -88.68 26.91 14.87
CA ASN A 192 -90.14 26.91 14.80
C ASN A 192 -90.97 27.05 16.07
N GLY A 193 -91.63 28.22 16.16
CA GLY A 193 -93.07 28.24 16.40
C GLY A 193 -93.58 29.25 17.42
N ARG A 194 -94.12 30.34 16.87
CA ARG A 194 -95.28 31.11 17.38
C ARG A 194 -95.09 32.03 18.61
N ASN A 195 -95.08 33.31 18.27
CA ASN A 195 -95.92 34.40 18.80
C ASN A 195 -95.84 34.75 20.30
N GLY A 196 -95.16 35.87 20.57
CA GLY A 196 -95.32 36.66 21.79
C GLY A 196 -94.59 37.99 21.66
N GLN A 197 -95.31 39.02 21.23
CA GLN A 197 -94.87 40.42 21.16
C GLN A 197 -94.50 40.99 22.53
N SER A 198 -93.36 41.69 22.58
CA SER A 198 -93.05 42.94 23.29
C SER A 198 -91.53 42.96 23.51
N LEU A 199 -90.77 44.05 23.48
CA LEU A 199 -90.93 45.47 23.16
C LEU A 199 -89.53 46.02 23.51
N ALA A 200 -89.01 46.97 22.74
CA ALA A 200 -87.81 47.77 23.03
C ALA A 200 -86.45 47.07 22.92
N GLU A 201 -85.89 47.19 21.71
CA GLU A 201 -84.46 47.21 21.44
C GLU A 201 -83.82 48.40 22.16
N THR A 202 -82.81 48.14 22.99
CA THR A 202 -81.84 49.13 23.47
C THR A 202 -80.43 48.61 23.15
N PRO A 203 -79.60 49.33 22.38
CA PRO A 203 -78.27 48.86 21.93
C PRO A 203 -77.19 48.89 23.04
N ALA A 204 -77.56 49.03 24.31
CA ALA A 204 -76.62 49.21 25.42
C ALA A 204 -76.18 47.89 26.10
N PHE A 205 -76.83 46.75 25.82
CA PHE A 205 -76.54 45.49 26.49
C PHE A 205 -75.45 44.65 25.79
N GLU A 206 -75.27 44.78 24.47
CA GLU A 206 -74.18 44.11 23.74
C GLU A 206 -72.81 44.69 24.10
N GLN A 207 -72.72 46.02 24.30
CA GLN A 207 -71.48 46.69 24.71
C GLN A 207 -71.02 46.20 26.10
N GLN A 208 -71.95 46.01 27.03
CA GLN A 208 -71.64 45.53 28.38
C GLN A 208 -71.23 44.05 28.39
N SER A 209 -71.76 43.22 27.49
CA SER A 209 -71.31 41.84 27.31
C SER A 209 -69.90 41.76 26.72
N ALA A 210 -69.59 42.62 25.74
CA ALA A 210 -68.26 42.71 25.13
C ALA A 210 -67.20 43.22 26.12
N ASP A 211 -67.54 44.20 26.97
CA ASP A 211 -66.66 44.69 28.03
C ASP A 211 -66.42 43.62 29.10
N ILE A 212 -67.46 42.88 29.51
CA ILE A 212 -67.34 41.75 30.44
C ILE A 212 -66.46 40.64 29.86
N GLU A 213 -66.57 40.37 28.56
CA GLU A 213 -65.76 39.37 27.86
C GLU A 213 -64.31 39.83 27.70
N MET A 214 -64.09 41.13 27.44
CA MET A 214 -62.76 41.75 27.43
C MET A 214 -62.10 41.70 28.81
N PHE A 215 -62.83 42.03 29.90
CA PHE A 215 -62.30 41.91 31.27
C PHE A 215 -61.98 40.46 31.63
N LYS A 216 -62.82 39.50 31.22
CA LYS A 216 -62.52 38.07 31.41
C LYS A 216 -61.27 37.65 30.64
N GLN A 217 -61.10 38.13 29.41
CA GLN A 217 -59.89 37.84 28.63
C GLN A 217 -58.65 38.47 29.28
N VAL A 218 -58.72 39.71 29.76
CA VAL A 218 -57.60 40.36 30.46
C VAL A 218 -57.25 39.62 31.75
N VAL A 219 -58.25 39.15 32.50
CA VAL A 219 -58.02 38.32 33.71
C VAL A 219 -57.42 36.98 33.33
N ALA A 220 -57.92 36.31 32.30
CA ALA A 220 -57.37 35.04 31.81
C ALA A 220 -55.93 35.20 31.31
N ASP A 221 -55.62 36.28 30.59
CA ASP A 221 -54.26 36.59 30.13
C ASP A 221 -53.33 36.96 31.30
N ALA A 222 -53.86 37.61 32.34
CA ALA A 222 -53.12 37.89 33.57
C ALA A 222 -52.84 36.61 34.38
N GLU A 223 -53.82 35.71 34.51
CA GLU A 223 -53.67 34.39 35.13
C GLU A 223 -52.70 33.50 34.34
N ALA A 224 -52.78 33.50 33.01
CA ALA A 224 -51.85 32.79 32.14
C ALA A 224 -50.41 33.29 32.34
N ARG A 225 -50.22 34.62 32.30
CA ARG A 225 -48.91 35.24 32.55
C ARG A 225 -48.40 34.95 33.97
N GLN A 226 -49.28 34.94 34.97
CA GLN A 226 -48.92 34.58 36.33
C GLN A 226 -48.45 33.11 36.41
N ASN A 227 -49.14 32.19 35.74
CA ASN A 227 -48.76 30.78 35.71
C ASN A 227 -47.43 30.56 34.97
N GLU A 228 -47.20 31.27 33.87
CA GLU A 228 -45.91 31.28 33.16
C GLU A 228 -44.78 31.78 34.07
N LEU A 229 -44.97 32.91 34.77
CA LEU A 229 -43.99 33.43 35.73
C LEU A 229 -43.71 32.45 36.88
N ILE A 230 -44.73 31.77 37.40
CA ILE A 230 -44.54 30.73 38.43
C ILE A 230 -43.73 29.57 37.88
N HIS A 231 -43.99 29.15 36.65
CA HIS A 231 -43.24 28.08 35.99
C HIS A 231 -41.77 28.47 35.76
N GLU A 232 -41.51 29.63 35.17
CA GLU A 232 -40.17 30.16 34.99
C GLU A 232 -39.43 30.31 36.32
N ASN A 233 -40.09 30.84 37.36
CA ASN A 233 -39.49 30.96 38.69
C ASN A 233 -39.13 29.59 39.28
N SER A 234 -39.94 28.57 39.05
CA SER A 234 -39.64 27.19 39.47
C SER A 234 -38.44 26.60 38.74
N SER A 235 -38.33 26.83 37.42
CA SER A 235 -37.19 26.39 36.61
C SER A 235 -35.90 27.10 37.00
N LEU A 236 -35.96 28.42 37.28
CA LEU A 236 -34.80 29.18 37.74
C LEU A 236 -34.31 28.71 39.11
N ARG A 237 -35.23 28.41 40.04
CA ARG A 237 -34.87 27.82 41.34
C ARG A 237 -34.19 26.48 41.20
N GLN A 238 -34.68 25.63 40.30
CA GLN A 238 -34.07 24.33 40.02
C GLN A 238 -32.66 24.48 39.44
N LEU A 239 -32.49 25.35 38.44
CA LEU A 239 -31.18 25.62 37.83
C LEU A 239 -30.18 26.14 38.86
N LEU A 240 -30.62 27.03 39.76
CA LEU A 240 -29.79 27.56 40.84
C LEU A 240 -29.37 26.46 41.83
N CYS A 241 -30.26 25.53 42.18
CA CYS A 241 -29.91 24.36 42.99
C CYS A 241 -28.84 23.51 42.30
N GLU A 242 -28.97 23.29 40.99
CA GLU A 242 -28.05 22.47 40.20
C GLU A 242 -26.66 23.13 40.13
N VAL A 243 -26.58 24.42 39.82
CA VAL A 243 -25.32 25.18 39.77
C VAL A 243 -24.64 25.20 41.15
N HIS A 244 -25.39 25.50 42.21
CA HIS A 244 -24.87 25.48 43.58
C HIS A 244 -24.36 24.09 43.98
N GLY A 245 -25.07 23.03 43.55
CA GLY A 245 -24.64 21.64 43.77
C GLY A 245 -23.35 21.28 43.04
N GLN A 246 -23.16 21.73 41.81
CA GLN A 246 -21.97 21.47 41.00
C GLN A 246 -20.73 22.18 41.54
N ILE A 247 -20.88 23.44 41.98
CA ILE A 247 -19.75 24.19 42.57
C ILE A 247 -19.31 23.53 43.88
N LEU A 248 -20.25 23.11 44.73
CA LEU A 248 -19.91 22.41 45.95
C LEU A 248 -19.26 21.05 45.71
N SER A 249 -19.75 20.25 44.75
CA SER A 249 -19.10 18.97 44.44
C SER A 249 -17.68 19.17 43.90
N PHE A 250 -17.46 20.20 43.07
CA PHE A 250 -16.12 20.50 42.57
C PHE A 250 -15.16 20.89 43.70
N LEU A 251 -15.61 21.70 44.66
CA LEU A 251 -14.82 22.08 45.83
C LEU A 251 -14.55 20.89 46.76
N GLU A 252 -15.54 20.02 46.97
CA GLU A 252 -15.39 18.76 47.72
C GLU A 252 -14.37 17.83 47.03
N ASP A 253 -14.45 17.68 45.71
CA ASP A 253 -13.52 16.85 44.92
C ASP A 253 -12.08 17.42 44.91
N GLN A 254 -11.91 18.75 44.98
CA GLN A 254 -10.58 19.37 45.09
C GLN A 254 -9.98 19.24 46.51
N ALA A 255 -10.81 19.23 47.55
CA ALA A 255 -10.37 19.03 48.93
C ALA A 255 -9.83 17.60 49.16
N ASP A 256 -10.44 16.58 48.54
CA ASP A 256 -9.98 15.18 48.61
C ASP A 256 -8.64 14.94 47.88
N VAL A 257 -8.26 15.80 46.93
CA VAL A 257 -6.97 15.70 46.20
C VAL A 257 -5.80 16.28 47.02
N LEU A 258 -6.06 17.05 48.08
CA LEU A 258 -5.06 17.71 48.93
C LEU A 258 -4.89 17.11 50.34
N GLU A 259 -5.33 15.88 50.60
CA GLU A 259 -5.00 15.16 51.84
C GLU A 259 -3.49 14.81 51.91
N THR A 260 -2.67 15.80 52.26
CA THR A 260 -1.44 15.56 53.01
C THR A 260 -1.72 15.74 54.50
N PRO A 261 -1.24 14.84 55.38
CA PRO A 261 -1.63 14.83 56.78
C PRO A 261 -0.89 15.95 57.52
N THR A 262 -1.55 17.09 57.74
CA THR A 262 -1.13 18.04 58.78
C THR A 262 -2.32 18.44 59.65
N PRO A 263 -2.18 18.36 60.99
CA PRO A 263 -3.26 18.64 61.91
C PRO A 263 -3.26 20.13 62.23
N VAL A 264 -4.07 20.92 61.52
CA VAL A 264 -4.46 22.24 62.03
C VAL A 264 -5.94 22.44 61.80
N ASN A 265 -6.65 22.45 62.93
CA ASN A 265 -8.06 22.80 63.10
C ASN A 265 -8.46 23.97 62.19
N ASN A 266 -9.43 23.72 61.30
CA ASN A 266 -10.48 24.68 60.88
C ASN A 266 -11.51 24.08 59.90
N THR A 267 -11.46 22.79 59.58
CA THR A 267 -12.37 22.15 58.60
C THR A 267 -13.58 21.43 59.22
N ASP A 268 -13.98 21.75 60.45
CA ASP A 268 -15.12 21.09 61.12
C ASP A 268 -16.50 21.64 60.68
N ARG A 269 -16.59 22.36 59.56
CA ARG A 269 -17.87 22.92 59.05
C ARG A 269 -18.56 22.08 57.99
N PHE A 270 -17.95 21.02 57.47
CA PHE A 270 -18.48 20.32 56.29
C PHE A 270 -18.79 18.82 56.46
N GLN A 271 -18.58 18.24 57.64
CA GLN A 271 -18.95 16.84 57.86
C GLN A 271 -20.36 16.71 58.46
N THR A 272 -21.35 16.44 57.61
CA THR A 272 -22.44 15.48 57.91
C THR A 272 -23.14 15.05 56.61
N PRO A 273 -23.41 13.74 56.39
CA PRO A 273 -24.07 13.23 55.17
C PRO A 273 -25.56 13.61 55.03
N ASN A 274 -26.19 14.18 56.05
CA ASN A 274 -27.63 14.46 56.08
C ASN A 274 -28.04 15.84 55.55
N THR A 275 -27.10 16.63 55.04
CA THR A 275 -27.34 18.05 54.72
C THR A 275 -27.75 18.29 53.27
N ARG A 276 -27.56 17.34 52.34
CA ARG A 276 -27.89 17.54 50.90
C ARG A 276 -29.39 17.73 50.67
N THR A 277 -30.23 16.99 51.40
CA THR A 277 -31.70 17.09 51.33
C THR A 277 -32.22 18.37 52.00
N LEU A 278 -31.61 18.80 53.11
CA LEU A 278 -31.98 20.04 53.82
C LEU A 278 -31.47 21.30 53.09
N ARG A 279 -30.31 21.22 52.44
CA ARG A 279 -29.72 22.30 51.62
C ARG A 279 -30.51 22.56 50.33
N ASN A 280 -31.21 21.58 49.78
CA ASN A 280 -32.06 21.78 48.60
C ASN A 280 -33.47 22.27 48.97
N ALA A 281 -33.96 21.96 50.18
CA ALA A 281 -35.26 22.40 50.67
C ALA A 281 -35.35 23.93 50.84
N LYS A 282 -34.23 24.63 51.06
CA LYS A 282 -34.19 26.10 51.22
C LYS A 282 -34.56 26.86 49.94
N PHE A 283 -34.30 26.27 48.77
CA PHE A 283 -34.67 26.86 47.48
C PHE A 283 -36.17 26.74 47.17
N GLN A 284 -36.91 25.96 47.96
CA GLN A 284 -38.37 25.80 47.86
C GLN A 284 -39.14 26.73 48.84
N LEU A 285 -38.44 27.53 49.66
CA LEU A 285 -39.05 28.50 50.58
C LEU A 285 -39.45 29.81 49.87
N PRO A 286 -40.44 30.57 50.40
CA PRO A 286 -40.83 31.88 49.88
C PRO A 286 -39.64 32.83 49.74
N TYR A 287 -39.61 33.61 48.65
CA TYR A 287 -38.45 34.42 48.25
C TYR A 287 -38.00 35.42 49.33
N GLU A 288 -38.93 36.14 49.96
CA GLU A 288 -38.60 37.12 51.02
C GLU A 288 -37.87 36.52 52.23
N MET A 289 -38.00 35.21 52.49
CA MET A 289 -37.45 34.58 53.70
C MET A 289 -35.99 34.14 53.55
N PHE A 290 -35.45 34.08 52.33
CA PHE A 290 -34.14 33.44 52.10
C PHE A 290 -33.28 34.09 50.99
N ALA A 291 -33.78 35.11 50.28
CA ALA A 291 -33.07 35.76 49.18
C ALA A 291 -31.69 36.33 49.58
N GLN A 292 -31.61 37.06 50.69
CA GLN A 292 -30.35 37.63 51.17
C GLN A 292 -29.33 36.56 51.59
N ASN A 293 -29.79 35.41 52.10
CA ASN A 293 -28.91 34.34 52.56
C ASN A 293 -28.28 33.57 51.38
N ILE A 294 -29.02 33.38 50.28
CA ILE A 294 -28.48 32.74 49.06
C ILE A 294 -27.40 33.62 48.43
N GLU A 295 -27.66 34.92 48.33
CA GLU A 295 -26.75 35.86 47.69
C GLU A 295 -25.40 35.91 48.42
N THR A 296 -25.43 36.01 49.75
CA THR A 296 -24.20 35.98 50.57
C THR A 296 -23.49 34.63 50.49
N GLU A 297 -24.22 33.51 50.51
CA GLU A 297 -23.62 32.16 50.47
C GLU A 297 -22.96 31.88 49.12
N ILE A 298 -23.58 32.28 48.01
CA ILE A 298 -22.97 32.17 46.67
C ILE A 298 -21.76 33.07 46.55
N ALA A 299 -21.82 34.30 47.10
CA ALA A 299 -20.67 35.20 47.11
C ALA A 299 -19.49 34.60 47.89
N ASP A 300 -19.73 34.05 49.08
CA ASP A 300 -18.72 33.40 49.92
C ASP A 300 -18.09 32.19 49.20
N ILE A 301 -18.90 31.35 48.55
CA ILE A 301 -18.40 30.18 47.79
C ILE A 301 -17.56 30.62 46.59
N LEU A 302 -17.98 31.66 45.86
CA LEU A 302 -17.22 32.20 44.72
C LEU A 302 -15.91 32.87 45.17
N GLU A 303 -15.88 33.45 46.36
CA GLU A 303 -14.66 34.01 46.96
C GLU A 303 -13.67 32.90 47.34
N VAL A 304 -14.15 31.80 47.94
CA VAL A 304 -13.33 30.61 48.22
C VAL A 304 -12.79 30.02 46.92
N PHE A 305 -13.63 29.85 45.90
CA PHE A 305 -13.20 29.32 44.60
C PHE A 305 -12.14 30.21 43.94
N ARG A 306 -12.29 31.53 43.99
CA ARG A 306 -11.30 32.48 43.47
C ARG A 306 -9.97 32.34 44.20
N ASN A 307 -10.01 32.25 45.54
CA ASN A 307 -8.81 32.10 46.35
C ASN A 307 -8.10 30.76 46.09
N GLU A 308 -8.82 29.68 45.86
CA GLU A 308 -8.24 28.39 45.48
C GLU A 308 -7.66 28.41 44.05
N TRP A 309 -8.33 29.11 43.13
CA TRP A 309 -7.85 29.28 41.76
C TRP A 309 -6.55 30.09 41.69
N ASP A 310 -6.48 31.18 42.44
CA ASP A 310 -5.31 32.09 42.47
C ASP A 310 -4.13 31.48 43.25
N ASN A 311 -4.38 30.53 44.18
CA ASN A 311 -3.35 29.86 44.98
C ASN A 311 -2.96 28.46 44.47
N ARG A 312 -3.26 28.10 43.22
CA ARG A 312 -2.79 26.83 42.65
C ARG A 312 -1.26 26.73 42.74
N PRO A 313 -0.70 25.57 43.13
CA PRO A 313 0.74 25.43 43.27
C PRO A 313 1.41 25.66 41.91
N ALA A 314 2.43 26.52 41.88
CA ALA A 314 3.24 26.80 40.69
C ALA A 314 3.83 25.53 40.04
N ALA A 315 3.91 24.43 40.79
CA ALA A 315 4.26 23.10 40.31
C ALA A 315 3.32 22.62 39.17
N MET A 316 2.02 22.87 39.27
CA MET A 316 1.03 22.43 38.26
C MET A 316 1.15 23.24 36.97
N THR A 317 1.46 24.54 37.06
CA THR A 317 1.72 25.38 35.87
C THR A 317 3.05 25.01 35.21
N THR A 318 4.10 24.72 36.00
CA THR A 318 5.38 24.28 35.45
C THR A 318 5.31 22.89 34.80
N GLU A 319 4.47 21.99 35.30
CA GLU A 319 4.28 20.66 34.71
C GLU A 319 3.56 20.75 33.35
N VAL A 320 2.57 21.64 33.23
CA VAL A 320 1.92 21.95 31.94
C VAL A 320 2.92 22.55 30.96
N GLU A 321 3.74 23.51 31.39
CA GLU A 321 4.78 24.12 30.56
C GLU A 321 5.85 23.11 30.11
N GLN A 322 6.27 22.20 31.00
CA GLN A 322 7.19 21.11 30.67
C GLN A 322 6.59 20.16 29.64
N ARG A 323 5.30 19.84 29.79
CA ARG A 323 4.58 18.98 28.86
C ARG A 323 4.41 19.63 27.48
N ASP A 324 4.16 20.93 27.44
CA ASP A 324 4.12 21.70 26.20
C ASP A 324 5.49 21.76 25.50
N GLN A 325 6.58 21.91 26.26
CA GLN A 325 7.95 21.82 25.72
C GLN A 325 8.28 20.41 25.20
N GLU A 326 7.87 19.36 25.92
CA GLU A 326 8.05 17.98 25.48
C GLU A 326 7.29 17.70 24.17
N LEU A 327 6.04 18.17 24.07
CA LEU A 327 5.25 18.08 22.84
C LEU A 327 5.91 18.82 21.67
N GLN A 328 6.47 20.02 21.90
CA GLN A 328 7.22 20.75 20.86
C GLN A 328 8.47 19.98 20.40
N CYS A 329 9.23 19.41 21.34
CA CYS A 329 10.38 18.57 21.02
C CYS A 329 9.98 17.33 20.19
N GLN A 330 8.91 16.65 20.57
CA GLN A 330 8.38 15.51 19.81
C GLN A 330 7.92 15.92 18.41
N GLN A 331 7.29 17.09 18.26
CA GLN A 331 6.84 17.61 16.97
C GLN A 331 8.03 17.84 16.02
N LEU A 332 9.15 18.37 16.53
CA LEU A 332 10.37 18.57 15.74
C LEU A 332 11.02 17.25 15.33
N GLU A 333 11.04 16.25 16.21
CA GLU A 333 11.57 14.92 15.88
C GLU A 333 10.72 14.23 14.80
N ILE A 334 9.39 14.39 14.84
CA ILE A 334 8.49 13.90 13.79
C ILE A 334 8.82 14.55 12.45
N GLN A 335 8.99 15.88 12.41
CA GLN A 335 9.34 16.60 11.19
C GLN A 335 10.68 16.11 10.59
N GLN A 336 11.70 15.91 11.43
CA GLN A 336 12.98 15.37 10.98
C GLN A 336 12.84 13.97 10.39
N ARG A 337 12.05 13.10 11.02
CA ARG A 337 11.77 11.76 10.50
C ARG A 337 11.01 11.79 9.18
N GLU A 338 10.08 12.73 9.01
CA GLU A 338 9.36 12.91 7.76
C GLU A 338 10.30 13.34 6.62
N GLU A 339 11.26 14.23 6.90
CA GLU A 339 12.30 14.62 5.93
C GLU A 339 13.22 13.44 5.56
N GLU A 340 13.65 12.65 6.54
CA GLU A 340 14.45 11.44 6.31
C GLU A 340 13.69 10.40 5.47
N LEU A 341 12.40 10.20 5.75
CA LEU A 341 11.54 9.32 4.96
C LEU A 341 11.40 9.81 3.52
N MET A 342 11.17 11.11 3.32
CA MET A 342 11.08 11.70 1.98
C MET A 342 12.38 11.47 1.17
N LYS A 343 13.55 11.63 1.81
CA LYS A 343 14.83 11.37 1.16
C LYS A 343 14.97 9.89 0.77
N ARG A 344 14.56 8.98 1.64
CA ARG A 344 14.65 7.54 1.40
C ARG A 344 13.66 7.06 0.33
N GLU A 345 12.51 7.70 0.20
CA GLU A 345 11.56 7.45 -0.89
C GLU A 345 12.14 7.87 -2.25
N LEU A 346 12.86 8.99 -2.31
CA LEU A 346 13.53 9.43 -3.53
C LEU A 346 14.62 8.43 -3.97
N GLU A 347 15.46 7.98 -3.03
CA GLU A 347 16.49 6.96 -3.29
C GLU A 347 15.85 5.62 -3.75
N LEU A 348 14.69 5.27 -3.20
CA LEU A 348 13.96 4.06 -3.60
C LEU A 348 13.40 4.16 -5.02
N GLU A 349 12.89 5.33 -5.44
CA GLU A 349 12.39 5.51 -6.81
C GLU A 349 13.56 5.55 -7.82
N GLU A 350 14.71 6.10 -7.45
CA GLU A 350 15.93 6.07 -8.28
C GLU A 350 16.43 4.63 -8.51
N THR A 351 16.60 3.86 -7.43
CA THR A 351 17.04 2.46 -7.52
C THR A 351 16.05 1.57 -8.28
N LYS A 352 14.75 1.85 -8.17
CA LYS A 352 13.71 1.17 -8.97
C LYS A 352 13.81 1.52 -10.45
N GLY A 353 14.14 2.77 -10.77
CA GLY A 353 14.45 3.20 -12.15
C GLY A 353 15.64 2.43 -12.73
N GLU A 354 16.74 2.33 -11.98
CA GLU A 354 17.93 1.57 -12.36
C GLU A 354 17.60 0.09 -12.60
N LEU A 355 16.84 -0.53 -11.69
CA LEU A 355 16.38 -1.92 -11.85
C LEU A 355 15.55 -2.11 -13.12
N GLN A 356 14.70 -1.14 -13.47
CA GLN A 356 13.89 -1.21 -14.68
C GLN A 356 14.75 -1.15 -15.96
N VAL A 357 15.85 -0.40 -15.95
CA VAL A 357 16.82 -0.37 -17.04
C VAL A 357 17.51 -1.73 -17.17
N ILE A 358 18.03 -2.27 -16.05
CA ILE A 358 18.69 -3.58 -16.03
C ILE A 358 17.74 -4.68 -16.53
N MET A 359 16.47 -4.65 -16.13
CA MET A 359 15.47 -5.61 -16.62
C MET A 359 15.28 -5.55 -18.13
N LYS A 360 15.27 -4.35 -18.73
CA LYS A 360 15.17 -4.19 -20.19
C LYS A 360 16.42 -4.70 -20.90
N GLU A 361 17.60 -4.46 -20.34
CA GLU A 361 18.86 -4.97 -20.89
C GLU A 361 18.91 -6.49 -20.85
N LEU A 362 18.50 -7.11 -19.73
CA LEU A 362 18.39 -8.57 -19.60
C LEU A 362 17.42 -9.16 -20.64
N GLN A 363 16.25 -8.54 -20.83
CA GLN A 363 15.31 -8.97 -21.88
C GLN A 363 15.90 -8.84 -23.29
N GLY A 364 16.77 -7.86 -23.52
CA GLY A 364 17.53 -7.70 -24.75
C GLY A 364 18.50 -8.86 -24.95
N LYS A 365 19.32 -9.15 -23.93
CA LYS A 365 20.28 -10.27 -23.96
C LYS A 365 19.59 -11.62 -24.11
N ASP A 366 18.45 -11.84 -23.48
CA ASP A 366 17.66 -13.07 -23.66
C ASP A 366 17.19 -13.26 -25.11
N LYS A 367 16.86 -12.17 -25.82
CA LYS A 367 16.51 -12.25 -27.25
C LYS A 367 17.73 -12.59 -28.10
N GLU A 368 18.88 -12.00 -27.78
CA GLU A 368 20.14 -12.26 -28.47
C GLU A 368 20.59 -13.72 -28.28
N ILE A 369 20.53 -14.24 -27.04
CA ILE A 369 20.80 -15.64 -26.72
C ILE A 369 19.89 -16.57 -27.52
N ARG A 370 18.58 -16.28 -27.59
CA ARG A 370 17.65 -17.07 -28.42
C ARG A 370 18.03 -17.05 -29.90
N SER A 371 18.37 -15.90 -30.45
CA SER A 371 18.81 -15.79 -31.84
C SER A 371 20.09 -16.60 -32.12
N GLN A 372 21.05 -16.55 -31.20
CA GLN A 372 22.29 -17.32 -31.29
C GLN A 372 22.02 -18.82 -31.16
N GLN A 373 21.09 -19.25 -30.31
CA GLN A 373 20.68 -20.65 -30.19
C GLN A 373 20.06 -21.17 -31.50
N GLU A 374 19.18 -20.39 -32.14
CA GLU A 374 18.61 -20.76 -33.44
C GLU A 374 19.67 -20.84 -34.54
N GLU A 375 20.68 -19.98 -34.51
CA GLU A 375 21.79 -20.02 -35.47
C GLU A 375 22.71 -21.23 -35.25
N ILE A 376 23.01 -21.57 -33.99
CA ILE A 376 23.73 -22.79 -33.64
C ILE A 376 22.97 -24.03 -34.13
N GLU A 377 21.65 -24.06 -33.97
CA GLU A 377 20.82 -25.19 -34.41
C GLU A 377 20.79 -25.31 -35.94
N ARG A 378 20.71 -24.19 -36.68
CA ARG A 378 20.87 -24.18 -38.13
C ARG A 378 22.22 -24.72 -38.58
N LEU A 379 23.31 -24.19 -38.02
CA LEU A 379 24.67 -24.63 -38.36
C LEU A 379 24.89 -26.12 -38.02
N LYS A 380 24.28 -26.60 -36.95
CA LYS A 380 24.35 -28.01 -36.58
C LYS A 380 23.66 -28.91 -37.61
N ASN A 381 22.50 -28.50 -38.13
CA ASN A 381 21.81 -29.22 -39.20
C ASN A 381 22.64 -29.19 -40.50
N ASP A 382 23.21 -28.04 -40.86
CA ASP A 382 24.07 -27.93 -42.06
C ASP A 382 25.31 -28.85 -41.95
N ILE A 383 25.91 -28.96 -40.77
CA ILE A 383 27.00 -29.91 -40.51
C ILE A 383 26.51 -31.35 -40.67
N GLU A 384 25.33 -31.68 -40.15
CA GLU A 384 24.74 -33.01 -40.26
C GLU A 384 24.53 -33.41 -41.73
N ASP A 385 23.96 -32.52 -42.54
CA ASP A 385 23.75 -32.72 -43.98
C ASP A 385 25.08 -32.92 -44.71
N VAL A 386 26.10 -32.11 -44.41
CA VAL A 386 27.44 -32.27 -44.99
C VAL A 386 28.06 -33.60 -44.56
N THR A 387 27.93 -34.00 -43.28
CA THR A 387 28.45 -35.28 -42.82
C THR A 387 27.79 -36.45 -43.55
N GLN A 388 26.47 -36.44 -43.73
CA GLN A 388 25.76 -37.45 -44.51
C GLN A 388 26.25 -37.50 -45.96
N CYS A 389 26.39 -36.35 -46.62
CA CYS A 389 26.94 -36.28 -47.98
C CYS A 389 28.37 -36.85 -48.05
N THR A 390 29.21 -36.57 -47.06
CA THR A 390 30.57 -37.12 -47.02
C THR A 390 30.60 -38.62 -46.76
N GLU A 391 29.72 -39.16 -45.90
CA GLU A 391 29.58 -40.59 -45.68
C GLU A 391 29.08 -41.32 -46.93
N GLU A 392 28.11 -40.73 -47.64
CA GLU A 392 27.64 -41.27 -48.92
C GLU A 392 28.74 -41.25 -49.98
N ALA A 393 29.49 -40.16 -50.09
CA ALA A 393 30.64 -40.07 -50.99
C ALA A 393 31.71 -41.12 -50.64
N GLN A 394 32.01 -41.32 -49.35
CA GLN A 394 32.93 -42.37 -48.88
C GLN A 394 32.42 -43.78 -49.23
N ARG A 395 31.12 -44.07 -49.05
CA ARG A 395 30.53 -45.35 -49.47
C ARG A 395 30.60 -45.57 -50.98
N ILE A 396 30.43 -44.51 -51.78
CA ILE A 396 30.57 -44.57 -53.24
C ILE A 396 32.03 -44.84 -53.61
N ILE A 397 32.99 -44.16 -52.96
CA ILE A 397 34.42 -44.40 -53.16
C ILE A 397 34.77 -45.83 -52.79
N GLU A 398 34.36 -46.35 -51.64
CA GLU A 398 34.59 -47.75 -51.24
C GLU A 398 33.96 -48.73 -52.23
N ARG A 399 32.75 -48.45 -52.72
CA ARG A 399 32.08 -49.28 -53.74
C ARG A 399 32.81 -49.23 -55.08
N LEU A 400 33.34 -48.07 -55.47
CA LEU A 400 34.13 -47.90 -56.68
C LEU A 400 35.51 -48.52 -56.54
N GLU A 401 36.16 -48.46 -55.39
CA GLU A 401 37.41 -49.17 -55.12
C GLU A 401 37.20 -50.69 -55.10
N SER A 402 36.06 -51.15 -54.56
CA SER A 402 35.67 -52.56 -54.58
C SER A 402 35.29 -53.04 -55.99
N LYS A 403 34.65 -52.20 -56.81
CA LYS A 403 34.27 -52.54 -58.20
C LYS A 403 35.38 -52.30 -59.21
N ALA A 404 36.28 -51.34 -59.00
CA ALA A 404 37.47 -51.13 -59.81
C ALA A 404 38.51 -52.26 -59.63
N PHE A 405 38.34 -53.10 -58.59
CA PHE A 405 39.06 -54.36 -58.45
C PHE A 405 38.40 -55.52 -59.21
N GLU A 406 37.14 -55.42 -59.65
CA GLU A 406 36.40 -56.54 -60.25
C GLU A 406 35.85 -56.34 -61.66
N ASP A 407 35.53 -55.14 -62.17
CA ASP A 407 35.11 -55.03 -63.59
C ASP A 407 35.23 -53.60 -64.17
N GLY A 408 35.63 -53.54 -65.43
CA GLY A 408 35.86 -52.32 -66.21
C GLY A 408 34.60 -51.51 -66.50
N LEU A 409 34.83 -50.25 -66.91
CA LEU A 409 33.82 -49.27 -67.33
C LEU A 409 32.78 -49.88 -68.29
N ASP A 410 31.52 -49.93 -67.88
CA ASP A 410 30.38 -49.49 -68.67
C ASP A 410 29.09 -49.48 -67.84
N ASP A 411 28.19 -48.56 -68.18
CA ASP A 411 26.76 -48.50 -67.83
C ASP A 411 26.31 -47.61 -66.65
N ILE A 412 25.94 -46.36 -66.96
CA ILE A 412 25.09 -45.49 -66.14
C ILE A 412 23.80 -45.23 -66.93
N SER A 413 22.77 -46.01 -66.61
CA SER A 413 21.41 -45.88 -67.15
C SER A 413 20.60 -44.84 -66.35
N VAL A 414 20.23 -43.73 -67.00
CA VAL A 414 19.32 -42.69 -66.48
C VAL A 414 17.87 -43.09 -66.76
N HIS A 415 17.03 -43.16 -65.73
CA HIS A 415 15.64 -43.61 -65.83
C HIS A 415 14.71 -42.42 -66.16
N GLU A 416 14.09 -42.40 -67.35
CA GLU A 416 13.06 -41.42 -67.74
C GLU A 416 11.68 -41.83 -67.19
N LEU A 417 11.00 -40.89 -66.49
CA LEU A 417 9.64 -41.05 -65.97
C LEU A 417 8.61 -41.10 -67.11
N THR A 418 7.56 -41.91 -66.94
CA THR A 418 6.52 -42.13 -67.95
C THR A 418 5.35 -41.14 -67.86
N VAL A 419 4.71 -40.82 -68.99
CA VAL A 419 3.64 -39.80 -69.12
C VAL A 419 2.54 -39.85 -68.03
N PRO A 420 2.02 -41.02 -67.58
CA PRO A 420 1.01 -41.07 -66.52
C PRO A 420 1.52 -40.65 -65.13
N GLU A 421 2.83 -40.79 -64.87
CA GLU A 421 3.46 -40.32 -63.63
C GLU A 421 3.62 -38.80 -63.63
N TYR A 422 3.71 -38.18 -64.81
CA TYR A 422 3.73 -36.73 -64.98
C TYR A 422 2.36 -36.12 -64.67
N ASP A 423 1.28 -36.72 -65.19
CA ASP A 423 -0.09 -36.26 -64.93
C ASP A 423 -0.44 -36.37 -63.43
N ALA A 424 -0.02 -37.45 -62.76
CA ALA A 424 -0.22 -37.63 -61.33
C ALA A 424 0.58 -36.61 -60.48
N ALA A 425 1.80 -36.28 -60.90
CA ALA A 425 2.62 -35.26 -60.25
C ALA A 425 2.03 -33.85 -60.43
N ASP A 426 1.46 -33.55 -61.59
CA ASP A 426 0.79 -32.27 -61.86
C ASP A 426 -0.49 -32.12 -61.02
N GLU A 427 -1.29 -33.18 -60.87
CA GLU A 427 -2.45 -33.17 -59.97
C GLU A 427 -2.06 -32.96 -58.49
N ASP A 428 -0.94 -33.53 -58.03
CA ASP A 428 -0.40 -33.30 -56.69
C ASP A 428 0.07 -31.84 -56.50
N ILE A 429 0.70 -31.26 -57.53
CA ILE A 429 1.14 -29.86 -57.53
C ILE A 429 -0.06 -28.92 -57.49
N GLU A 430 -1.12 -29.18 -58.26
CA GLU A 430 -2.35 -28.38 -58.24
C GLU A 430 -3.05 -28.42 -56.89
N ARG A 431 -3.20 -29.61 -56.28
CA ARG A 431 -3.75 -29.74 -54.93
C ARG A 431 -2.94 -28.93 -53.91
N ARG A 432 -1.61 -28.93 -54.02
CA ARG A 432 -0.74 -28.17 -53.10
C ARG A 432 -0.83 -26.66 -53.33
N ARG A 433 -1.03 -26.21 -54.57
CA ARG A 433 -1.29 -24.80 -54.91
C ARG A 433 -2.63 -24.33 -54.35
N GLU A 434 -3.68 -25.12 -54.44
CA GLU A 434 -4.99 -24.80 -53.86
C GLU A 434 -4.93 -24.65 -52.34
N GLN A 435 -4.25 -25.56 -51.65
CA GLN A 435 -4.04 -25.49 -50.20
C GLN A 435 -3.31 -24.20 -49.80
N LEU A 436 -2.22 -23.85 -50.49
CA LEU A 436 -1.47 -22.62 -50.23
C LEU A 436 -2.31 -21.36 -50.48
N ASN A 437 -3.18 -21.36 -51.50
CA ASN A 437 -4.07 -20.24 -51.78
C ASN A 437 -5.14 -20.07 -50.69
N GLU A 438 -5.68 -21.18 -50.18
CA GLU A 438 -6.65 -21.14 -49.08
C GLU A 438 -6.01 -20.67 -47.76
N GLU A 439 -4.78 -21.08 -47.47
CA GLU A 439 -4.02 -20.58 -46.33
C GLU A 439 -3.73 -19.07 -46.46
N ARG A 440 -3.33 -18.61 -47.64
CA ARG A 440 -3.15 -17.17 -47.94
C ARG A 440 -4.44 -16.39 -47.75
N ARG A 441 -5.59 -16.95 -48.13
CA ARG A 441 -6.90 -16.33 -47.92
C ARG A 441 -7.21 -16.18 -46.43
N LYS A 442 -7.03 -17.25 -45.65
CA LYS A 442 -7.23 -17.23 -44.18
C LYS A 442 -6.30 -16.26 -43.46
N PHE A 443 -5.04 -16.19 -43.89
CA PHE A 443 -4.07 -15.24 -43.33
C PHE A 443 -4.47 -13.79 -43.62
N THR A 444 -4.89 -13.52 -44.86
CA THR A 444 -5.38 -12.19 -45.28
C THR A 444 -6.62 -11.77 -44.50
N GLU A 445 -7.58 -12.69 -44.32
CA GLU A 445 -8.79 -12.47 -43.54
C GLU A 445 -8.48 -12.18 -42.06
N SER A 446 -7.51 -12.91 -41.49
CA SER A 446 -7.03 -12.68 -40.11
C SER A 446 -6.36 -11.31 -39.94
N LEU A 447 -5.57 -10.87 -40.92
CA LEU A 447 -4.97 -9.53 -40.93
C LEU A 447 -6.02 -8.41 -41.03
N LEU A 448 -7.04 -8.59 -41.87
CA LEU A 448 -8.15 -7.64 -41.97
C LEU A 448 -8.92 -7.56 -40.64
N LYS A 449 -9.16 -8.69 -39.98
CA LYS A 449 -9.79 -8.74 -38.66
C LYS A 449 -8.96 -8.01 -37.61
N LEU A 450 -7.66 -8.28 -37.55
CA LEU A 450 -6.74 -7.60 -36.64
C LEU A 450 -6.70 -6.08 -36.89
N GLY A 451 -6.80 -5.66 -38.16
CA GLY A 451 -6.92 -4.25 -38.54
C GLY A 451 -8.18 -3.59 -37.96
N LYS A 452 -9.33 -4.25 -38.08
CA LYS A 452 -10.61 -3.78 -37.50
C LYS A 452 -10.54 -3.72 -35.96
N ASP A 453 -10.00 -4.76 -35.33
CA ASP A 453 -9.86 -4.82 -33.86
C ASP A 453 -8.95 -3.68 -33.35
N ARG A 454 -7.87 -3.37 -34.08
CA ARG A 454 -7.00 -2.22 -33.79
C ARG A 454 -7.74 -0.89 -33.92
N GLU A 455 -8.59 -0.73 -34.92
CA GLU A 455 -9.39 0.47 -35.12
C GLU A 455 -10.40 0.69 -33.99
N ILE A 456 -11.07 -0.38 -33.54
CA ILE A 456 -11.97 -0.36 -32.38
C ILE A 456 -11.23 0.08 -31.12
N LEU A 457 -10.06 -0.50 -30.83
CA LEU A 457 -9.26 -0.12 -29.66
C LEU A 457 -8.79 1.34 -29.70
N LEU A 458 -8.54 1.89 -30.88
CA LEU A 458 -8.22 3.31 -31.03
C LEU A 458 -9.44 4.20 -30.76
N GLN A 459 -10.64 3.79 -31.18
CA GLN A 459 -11.88 4.49 -30.85
C GLN A 459 -12.15 4.47 -29.35
N GLU A 460 -12.08 3.30 -28.71
CA GLU A 460 -12.25 3.16 -27.25
C GLU A 460 -11.25 4.01 -26.47
N ARG A 461 -9.99 4.08 -26.91
CA ARG A 461 -8.97 4.97 -26.30
C ARG A 461 -9.39 6.44 -26.39
N VAL A 462 -9.90 6.88 -27.53
CA VAL A 462 -10.33 8.27 -27.74
C VAL A 462 -11.54 8.57 -26.84
N GLU A 463 -12.51 7.67 -26.79
CA GLU A 463 -13.69 7.78 -25.93
C GLU A 463 -13.29 7.84 -24.45
N PHE A 464 -12.37 6.98 -24.01
CA PHE A 464 -11.85 6.99 -22.65
C PHE A 464 -11.15 8.31 -22.28
N GLU A 465 -10.36 8.89 -23.19
CA GLU A 465 -9.75 10.20 -22.96
C GLU A 465 -10.79 11.33 -22.91
N ILE A 466 -11.88 11.23 -23.68
CA ILE A 466 -13.02 12.16 -23.57
C ILE A 466 -13.70 12.00 -22.20
N GLU A 467 -13.99 10.77 -21.77
CA GLU A 467 -14.61 10.50 -20.48
C GLU A 467 -13.73 10.99 -19.32
N LYS A 468 -12.43 10.72 -19.37
CA LYS A 468 -11.44 11.21 -18.39
C LYS A 468 -11.42 12.74 -18.31
N ARG A 469 -11.54 13.44 -19.44
CA ARG A 469 -11.68 14.91 -19.46
C ARG A 469 -12.99 15.35 -18.81
N GLN A 470 -14.12 14.73 -19.17
CA GLN A 470 -15.42 15.03 -18.58
C GLN A 470 -15.43 14.77 -17.06
N TRP A 471 -14.79 13.70 -16.61
CA TRP A 471 -14.65 13.36 -15.20
C TRP A 471 -13.84 14.42 -14.45
N ARG A 472 -12.71 14.85 -15.01
CA ARG A 472 -11.89 15.95 -14.47
C ARG A 472 -12.64 17.28 -14.42
N THR A 473 -13.50 17.57 -15.41
CA THR A 473 -14.36 18.76 -15.40
C THR A 473 -15.43 18.70 -14.31
N LYS A 474 -16.01 17.52 -14.07
CA LYS A 474 -17.03 17.31 -13.01
C LYS A 474 -16.43 17.26 -11.61
N HIS A 475 -15.16 16.87 -11.47
CA HIS A 475 -14.44 16.78 -10.20
C HIS A 475 -13.15 17.61 -10.27
N PRO A 476 -13.24 18.95 -10.22
CA PRO A 476 -12.06 19.81 -10.16
C PRO A 476 -11.32 19.57 -8.83
N MET A 477 -10.30 18.72 -8.87
CA MET A 477 -9.35 18.61 -7.76
C MET A 477 -8.57 19.92 -7.68
N GLY A 478 -8.55 20.53 -6.49
CA GLY A 478 -7.88 21.78 -6.21
C GLY A 478 -6.43 21.79 -6.71
N ILE A 479 -6.02 22.94 -7.24
CA ILE A 479 -4.68 23.22 -7.74
C ILE A 479 -3.69 23.04 -6.58
N ILE A 480 -2.96 21.93 -6.57
CA ILE A 480 -1.72 21.83 -5.79
C ILE A 480 -0.66 22.58 -6.61
N HIS A 481 -0.42 23.83 -6.21
CA HIS A 481 0.75 24.58 -6.66
C HIS A 481 2.01 23.86 -6.17
N THR A 482 2.76 23.26 -7.08
CA THR A 482 4.11 22.78 -6.82
C THR A 482 5.09 23.97 -6.95
N PRO A 483 6.01 24.19 -5.99
CA PRO A 483 6.99 25.28 -6.08
C PRO A 483 7.96 25.02 -7.24
N ALA A 484 8.30 26.08 -7.96
CA ALA A 484 9.23 26.06 -9.08
C ALA A 484 10.63 25.59 -8.62
N GLN A 485 11.02 24.37 -9.00
CA GLN A 485 12.42 23.97 -9.02
C GLN A 485 13.04 24.41 -10.36
N THR A 486 13.96 25.36 -10.27
CA THR A 486 14.93 25.73 -11.30
C THR A 486 15.76 24.52 -11.70
N TYR A 487 15.33 23.82 -12.74
CA TYR A 487 16.19 22.93 -13.50
C TYR A 487 16.81 23.69 -14.67
N GLN A 488 18.14 23.74 -14.67
CA GLN A 488 18.93 24.19 -15.80
C GLN A 488 18.54 23.38 -17.04
N ARG A 489 18.06 24.09 -18.06
CA ARG A 489 17.79 23.54 -19.39
C ARG A 489 19.09 23.01 -20.00
N THR A 490 19.22 21.69 -20.08
CA THR A 490 19.96 21.06 -21.17
C THR A 490 19.02 20.99 -22.38
N PRO A 491 19.46 21.41 -23.58
CA PRO A 491 18.59 21.51 -24.74
C PRO A 491 18.40 20.13 -25.35
N ASN A 492 17.25 19.50 -25.10
CA ASN A 492 16.79 18.39 -25.92
C ASN A 492 15.63 18.88 -26.80
N THR A 493 15.90 18.84 -28.08
CA THR A 493 15.06 19.22 -29.22
C THR A 493 13.97 18.16 -29.48
N TYR A 494 13.10 18.45 -30.45
CA TYR A 494 11.95 17.66 -30.96
C TYR A 494 10.65 17.87 -30.15
N TYR A 495 9.64 18.62 -30.61
CA TYR A 495 9.16 18.85 -31.98
C TYR A 495 8.62 20.27 -32.17
N ALA A 496 9.21 21.01 -33.11
CA ALA A 496 8.55 22.12 -33.78
C ALA A 496 8.41 21.74 -35.26
N ARG A 497 7.18 21.84 -35.79
CA ARG A 497 6.89 21.77 -37.22
C ARG A 497 7.72 22.81 -37.97
N GLY A 498 8.39 22.40 -39.04
CA GLY A 498 8.99 23.33 -39.99
C GLY A 498 10.01 22.65 -40.91
N THR A 499 9.51 22.11 -42.02
CA THR A 499 10.19 21.95 -43.31
C THR A 499 11.72 21.84 -43.29
N ARG A 500 12.26 20.62 -43.36
CA ARG A 500 13.49 20.30 -44.10
C ARG A 500 13.67 18.80 -44.23
N ASP A 501 14.19 18.43 -45.39
CA ASP A 501 14.31 17.06 -45.89
C ASP A 501 15.13 16.15 -44.97
N GLU A 502 14.46 15.28 -44.23
CA GLU A 502 15.09 14.11 -43.64
C GLU A 502 14.56 12.86 -44.35
N VAL A 503 15.42 12.36 -45.24
CA VAL A 503 15.24 11.10 -45.94
C VAL A 503 15.18 9.99 -44.90
N SER A 504 14.02 9.33 -44.79
CA SER A 504 13.80 8.20 -43.88
C SER A 504 14.94 7.16 -44.01
N PRO A 505 15.43 6.55 -42.91
CA PRO A 505 16.47 5.52 -42.96
C PRO A 505 16.05 4.27 -43.76
N LEU A 506 14.77 4.14 -44.08
CA LEU A 506 14.22 3.13 -44.99
C LEU A 506 14.27 3.51 -46.48
N THR A 507 14.52 4.78 -46.82
CA THR A 507 14.50 5.28 -48.21
C THR A 507 15.60 4.67 -49.09
N PRO A 508 16.84 4.45 -48.61
CA PRO A 508 17.86 3.76 -49.41
C PRO A 508 17.48 2.30 -49.70
N PHE A 509 16.84 1.64 -48.74
CA PHE A 509 16.41 0.24 -48.86
C PHE A 509 15.21 0.09 -49.80
N LEU A 510 14.21 0.97 -49.68
CA LEU A 510 13.05 1.00 -50.57
C LEU A 510 13.42 1.36 -52.00
N ARG A 511 14.38 2.27 -52.20
CA ARG A 511 14.90 2.62 -53.54
C ARG A 511 15.61 1.43 -54.19
N LYS A 512 16.39 0.66 -53.43
CA LYS A 512 17.08 -0.55 -53.91
C LYS A 512 16.09 -1.67 -54.30
N ILE A 513 14.97 -1.79 -53.58
CA ILE A 513 13.88 -2.72 -53.93
C ILE A 513 13.14 -2.23 -55.18
N GLN A 514 12.92 -0.92 -55.34
CA GLN A 514 12.25 -0.36 -56.50
C GLN A 514 13.10 -0.46 -57.78
N GLU A 515 14.42 -0.25 -57.69
CA GLU A 515 15.37 -0.42 -58.81
C GLU A 515 15.51 -1.89 -59.24
N THR A 516 15.47 -2.84 -58.29
CA THR A 516 15.51 -4.28 -58.60
C THR A 516 14.21 -4.78 -59.24
N LEU A 517 13.05 -4.22 -58.87
CA LEU A 517 11.76 -4.52 -59.50
C LEU A 517 11.65 -3.94 -60.92
N VAL A 518 12.16 -2.73 -61.16
CA VAL A 518 12.18 -2.10 -62.48
C VAL A 518 13.17 -2.78 -63.44
N ASN A 519 14.33 -3.23 -62.94
CA ASN A 519 15.30 -3.97 -63.76
C ASN A 519 14.84 -5.41 -64.09
N ARG A 520 14.03 -6.05 -63.24
CA ARG A 520 13.39 -7.34 -63.59
C ARG A 520 12.36 -7.22 -64.71
N HIS A 521 11.70 -6.07 -64.86
CA HIS A 521 10.75 -5.84 -65.95
C HIS A 521 11.41 -5.50 -67.30
N LYS A 522 12.73 -5.25 -67.33
CA LYS A 522 13.50 -5.01 -68.57
C LYS A 522 14.25 -6.24 -69.11
N MET A 523 14.13 -7.40 -68.45
CA MET A 523 14.79 -8.66 -68.82
C MET A 523 13.79 -9.74 -69.23
N ILE A 524 12.61 -9.35 -69.72
CA ILE A 524 11.71 -10.23 -70.48
C ILE A 524 11.91 -9.85 -71.95
N PRO A 525 12.58 -10.67 -72.77
CA PRO A 525 12.56 -10.48 -74.21
C PRO A 525 11.15 -10.82 -74.73
N GLU A 526 10.63 -9.99 -75.63
CA GLU A 526 9.58 -10.42 -76.58
C GLU A 526 10.09 -11.57 -77.46
#